data_AF-X1IPN2-F1
#
_entry.id   AF-X1IPN2-F1
#
_cell.length_a   1.000
_cell.length_b   1.000
_cell.length_c   1.000
_cell.angle_alpha   90.00
_cell.angle_beta   90.00
_cell.angle_gamma   90.00
#
_symmetry.space_group_name_H-M   'P 1'
#
loop_
_entity.id
_entity.type
_entity.pdbx_description
1 polymer ?
#
loop_
_entity_poly.entity_id
_entity_poly.type
_entity_poly.pdbx_seq_one_letter_code
_entity_poly.pdbx_strand_id
1 'polypeptide(L)'
;LLEELDQNQLIKLYTTSKTEAIQMLDWWDVQRLQWAWPSQYPPPEGWEDHLRYKKSATEMVSENWPPSQAKPEKLVYFIINDEAKAVKIGVADSPEARLNDLQAATPHKLRIAKVIYQGGYPLEQKLHQMFAGYALGNEWFHLTKEIQAYLSGESSGESSGESSGEQGLKRFLTTPKEIERERGKGRGKGRGRGNSPESSGEKPSPSLTSSSLFESLKDTFPKAFGKNPDSRQIAQLRDLGKEISSAGGATAEQVHDAFKEACDQNKFSVRYVRAILLDWLGV
;
A
#
# COMPACT_ATOMS: atom_id res chain seq x y z
N LEU A 1 28.42 4.49 39.02
CA LEU A 1 28.02 4.21 37.62
C LEU A 1 26.77 4.99 37.21
N LEU A 2 25.60 4.77 37.82
CA LEU A 2 24.39 5.51 37.40
C LEU A 2 24.52 7.03 37.63
N GLU A 3 25.08 7.45 38.76
CA GLU A 3 25.38 8.87 39.05
C GLU A 3 26.31 9.49 38.00
N GLU A 4 27.30 8.72 37.53
CA GLU A 4 28.24 9.17 36.50
C GLU A 4 27.53 9.32 35.14
N LEU A 5 26.62 8.41 34.79
CA LEU A 5 25.83 8.52 33.55
C LEU A 5 24.87 9.71 33.59
N ASP A 6 24.30 10.02 34.76
CA ASP A 6 23.46 11.21 34.98
C ASP A 6 24.28 12.51 34.91
N GLN A 7 25.45 12.54 35.53
CA GLN A 7 26.40 13.66 35.44
C GLN A 7 26.82 13.93 33.99
N ASN A 8 26.96 12.88 33.17
CA ASN A 8 27.29 12.97 31.75
C ASN A 8 26.08 13.21 30.82
N GLN A 9 24.87 13.45 31.37
CA GLN A 9 23.66 13.73 30.59
C GLN A 9 23.29 12.61 29.59
N LEU A 10 23.63 11.35 29.89
CA LEU A 10 23.21 10.19 29.08
C LEU A 10 21.88 9.62 29.56
N ILE A 11 21.64 9.73 30.87
CA ILE A 11 20.38 9.40 31.53
C ILE A 11 20.01 10.53 32.48
N LYS A 12 18.77 10.55 32.94
CA LYS A 12 18.31 11.35 34.05
C LYS A 12 17.92 10.43 35.20
N LEU A 13 18.65 10.47 36.31
CA LEU A 13 18.26 9.82 37.55
C LEU A 13 17.22 10.67 38.28
N TYR A 14 16.16 10.05 38.78
CA TYR A 14 15.15 10.74 39.57
C TYR A 14 14.44 9.80 40.54
N THR A 15 13.92 10.34 41.64
CA THR A 15 13.22 9.57 42.67
C THR A 15 11.71 9.62 42.42
N THR A 16 11.07 8.46 42.47
CA THR A 16 9.60 8.33 42.43
C THR A 16 9.09 7.94 43.82
N SER A 17 7.76 7.91 44.01
CA SER A 17 7.15 7.44 45.25
C SER A 17 7.46 5.97 45.58
N LYS A 18 7.92 5.17 44.61
CA LYS A 18 8.18 3.73 44.77
C LYS A 18 9.66 3.38 44.78
N THR A 19 10.47 4.03 43.95
CA THR A 19 11.87 3.68 43.70
C THR A 19 12.62 4.81 43.03
N GLU A 20 13.95 4.73 43.02
CA GLU A 20 14.77 5.45 42.05
C GLU A 20 14.51 4.90 40.64
N ALA A 21 14.37 5.81 39.69
CA ALA A 21 14.11 5.54 38.30
C ALA A 21 15.13 6.27 37.42
N ILE A 22 15.27 5.81 36.18
CA ILE A 22 16.10 6.43 35.16
C ILE A 22 15.24 6.78 33.95
N GLN A 23 15.51 7.92 33.35
CA GLN A 23 15.01 8.31 32.04
C GLN A 23 16.18 8.35 31.06
N MET A 24 16.06 7.74 29.89
CA MET A 24 17.13 7.82 28.89
C MET A 24 16.99 9.14 28.13
N LEU A 25 18.08 9.91 28.10
CA LEU A 25 18.16 11.15 27.34
C LEU A 25 18.48 10.82 25.87
N ASP A 26 17.95 11.62 24.94
CA ASP A 26 18.18 11.54 23.48
C ASP A 26 17.81 10.19 22.81
N TRP A 27 17.15 9.28 23.53
CA TRP A 27 16.75 7.97 23.00
C TRP A 27 15.92 8.09 21.71
N TRP A 28 15.09 9.11 21.62
CA TRP A 28 14.23 9.40 20.48
C TRP A 28 14.98 9.91 19.23
N ASP A 29 16.12 10.56 19.42
CA ASP A 29 16.94 11.07 18.31
C ASP A 29 17.72 9.95 17.64
N VAL A 30 18.10 8.94 18.43
CA VAL A 30 18.82 7.77 17.95
C VAL A 30 17.86 6.67 17.46
N GLN A 31 16.74 6.46 18.14
CA GLN A 31 15.79 5.39 17.84
C GLN A 31 14.48 5.92 17.26
N ARG A 32 14.19 5.51 16.01
CA ARG A 32 12.91 5.79 15.33
C ARG A 32 11.82 4.82 15.79
N LEU A 33 11.43 4.91 17.05
CA LEU A 33 10.36 4.09 17.60
C LEU A 33 9.03 4.39 16.89
N GLN A 34 8.26 3.35 16.58
CA GLN A 34 6.90 3.49 16.05
C GLN A 34 5.82 3.44 17.13
N TRP A 35 6.19 2.94 18.32
CA TRP A 35 5.30 2.74 19.45
C TRP A 35 6.05 3.01 20.75
N ALA A 36 5.39 3.68 21.71
CA ALA A 36 5.81 3.76 23.10
C ALA A 36 4.59 3.70 24.01
N TRP A 37 4.64 2.75 24.94
CA TRP A 37 3.65 2.59 25.99
C TRP A 37 3.93 3.57 27.13
N PRO A 38 2.89 4.06 27.83
CA PRO A 38 3.06 4.89 29.00
C PRO A 38 3.87 4.16 30.07
N SER A 39 4.80 4.89 30.68
CA SER A 39 5.56 4.40 31.83
C SER A 39 4.62 4.14 33.02
N GLN A 40 4.95 3.16 33.85
CA GLN A 40 4.27 2.95 35.14
C GLN A 40 4.75 3.93 36.23
N TYR A 41 5.80 4.70 35.94
CA TYR A 41 6.39 5.70 36.80
C TYR A 41 6.07 7.09 36.27
N PRO A 42 5.81 8.07 37.14
CA PRO A 42 5.62 9.44 36.70
C PRO A 42 6.90 9.95 36.01
N PRO A 43 6.79 10.81 34.99
CA PRO A 43 7.95 11.44 34.39
C PRO A 43 8.62 12.41 35.40
N PRO A 44 9.92 12.69 35.25
CA PRO A 44 10.59 13.71 36.05
C PRO A 44 10.00 15.10 35.78
N GLU A 45 10.23 16.05 36.69
CA GLU A 45 9.71 17.42 36.55
C GLU A 45 10.18 18.07 35.24
N GLY A 46 9.23 18.67 34.51
CA GLY A 46 9.48 19.33 33.22
C GLY A 46 9.62 18.38 32.02
N TRP A 47 9.41 17.07 32.22
CA TRP A 47 9.45 16.08 31.14
C TRP A 47 8.07 15.75 30.61
N GLU A 48 7.92 15.77 29.28
CA GLU A 48 6.71 15.36 28.58
C GLU A 48 6.97 14.05 27.83
N ASP A 49 6.23 12.99 28.19
CA ASP A 49 6.37 11.70 27.52
C ASP A 49 5.77 11.73 26.11
N HIS A 50 6.49 11.17 25.15
CA HIS A 50 5.98 10.87 23.82
C HIS A 50 5.28 9.51 23.83
N LEU A 51 3.95 9.51 23.74
CA LEU A 51 3.14 8.30 23.81
C LEU A 51 2.53 7.95 22.46
N ARG A 52 2.70 6.69 22.06
CA ARG A 52 1.95 6.10 20.94
C ARG A 52 1.75 4.63 21.17
N TYR A 53 0.53 4.24 21.50
CA TYR A 53 0.20 2.85 21.82
C TYR A 53 -1.24 2.51 21.42
N LYS A 54 -1.53 1.21 21.34
CA LYS A 54 -2.87 0.70 21.09
C LYS A 54 -3.55 0.44 22.43
N LYS A 55 -4.55 1.25 22.76
CA LYS A 55 -5.34 1.08 23.98
C LYS A 55 -6.37 -0.04 23.82
N SER A 56 -6.85 -0.26 22.60
CA SER A 56 -7.71 -1.39 22.24
C SER A 56 -7.45 -1.83 20.79
N ALA A 57 -8.22 -2.80 20.29
CA ALA A 57 -8.13 -3.25 18.90
C ALA A 57 -8.43 -2.12 17.88
N THR A 58 -9.23 -1.13 18.27
CA THR A 58 -9.69 -0.04 17.40
C THR A 58 -9.18 1.34 17.82
N GLU A 59 -8.74 1.49 19.07
CA GLU A 59 -8.30 2.77 19.64
C GLU A 59 -6.78 2.86 19.71
N MET A 60 -6.25 3.92 19.10
CA MET A 60 -4.84 4.32 19.19
C MET A 60 -4.76 5.64 19.94
N VAL A 61 -3.91 5.70 20.96
CA VAL A 61 -3.60 6.92 21.70
C VAL A 61 -2.27 7.45 21.17
N SER A 62 -2.23 8.75 20.87
CA SER A 62 -1.05 9.46 20.41
C SER A 62 -1.00 10.81 21.12
N GLU A 63 -0.10 10.97 22.08
CA GLU A 63 0.04 12.17 22.92
C GLU A 63 1.49 12.62 22.87
N ASN A 64 1.70 13.93 22.66
CA ASN A 64 3.02 14.57 22.47
C ASN A 64 3.92 13.86 21.45
N TRP A 65 3.36 12.99 20.62
CA TRP A 65 4.13 12.26 19.62
C TRP A 65 4.64 13.25 18.59
N PRO A 66 5.96 13.30 18.31
CA PRO A 66 6.47 14.23 17.32
C PRO A 66 5.71 14.00 16.01
N PRO A 67 5.21 15.07 15.35
CA PRO A 67 4.50 14.93 14.10
C PRO A 67 5.38 14.08 13.21
N SER A 68 4.78 13.05 12.58
CA SER A 68 5.56 12.11 11.77
C SER A 68 6.48 12.93 10.89
N GLN A 69 7.80 12.80 11.08
CA GLN A 69 8.79 13.53 10.29
C GLN A 69 8.27 13.52 8.86
N ALA A 70 7.99 14.70 8.30
CA ALA A 70 7.25 14.84 7.06
C ALA A 70 7.78 13.77 6.11
N LYS A 71 6.91 12.82 5.76
CA LYS A 71 7.31 11.64 4.99
C LYS A 71 8.12 12.17 3.81
N PRO A 72 9.38 11.73 3.62
CA PRO A 72 10.21 12.30 2.57
C PRO A 72 9.38 12.27 1.29
N GLU A 73 9.22 13.44 0.67
CA GLU A 73 8.35 13.55 -0.48
C GLU A 73 8.83 12.56 -1.51
N LYS A 74 7.91 11.71 -1.98
CA LYS A 74 8.22 10.64 -2.91
C LYS A 74 8.90 11.24 -4.15
N LEU A 75 10.14 10.85 -4.40
CA LEU A 75 10.97 11.38 -5.49
C LEU A 75 10.68 10.58 -6.76
N VAL A 76 10.58 11.27 -7.90
CA VAL A 76 10.56 10.63 -9.21
C VAL A 76 11.99 10.54 -9.72
N TYR A 77 12.40 9.37 -10.21
CA TYR A 77 13.75 9.14 -10.72
C TYR A 77 13.74 8.56 -12.12
N PHE A 78 14.85 8.77 -12.83
CA PHE A 78 15.17 8.17 -14.11
C PHE A 78 16.46 7.38 -13.96
N ILE A 79 16.41 6.06 -14.16
CA ILE A 79 17.59 5.19 -14.18
C ILE A 79 17.83 4.71 -15.60
N ILE A 80 19.03 4.95 -16.13
CA ILE A 80 19.42 4.54 -17.47
C ILE A 80 20.22 3.25 -17.41
N ASN A 81 19.92 2.36 -18.36
CA ASN A 81 20.76 1.27 -18.80
C ASN A 81 21.30 1.63 -20.20
N ASP A 82 22.57 2.05 -20.28
CA ASP A 82 23.17 2.54 -21.52
C ASP A 82 23.39 1.42 -22.55
N GLU A 83 23.54 0.17 -22.10
CA GLU A 83 23.75 -1.01 -22.94
C GLU A 83 22.44 -1.47 -23.59
N ALA A 84 21.36 -1.54 -22.82
CA ALA A 84 20.02 -1.89 -23.32
C ALA A 84 19.31 -0.73 -24.02
N LYS A 85 19.90 0.48 -24.04
CA LYS A 85 19.27 1.72 -24.52
C LYS A 85 17.87 1.90 -23.91
N ALA A 86 17.78 1.70 -22.60
CA ALA A 86 16.53 1.73 -21.86
C ALA A 86 16.61 2.66 -20.66
N VAL A 87 15.47 3.21 -20.28
CA VAL A 87 15.31 4.09 -19.11
C VAL A 87 14.14 3.62 -18.27
N LYS A 88 14.35 3.55 -16.96
CA LYS A 88 13.33 3.26 -15.96
C LYS A 88 12.85 4.56 -15.34
N ILE A 89 11.53 4.74 -15.28
CA ILE A 89 10.90 5.89 -14.62
C ILE A 89 10.11 5.35 -13.43
N GLY A 90 10.44 5.79 -12.22
CA GLY A 90 9.78 5.28 -11.02
C GLY A 90 9.80 6.25 -9.85
N VAL A 91 9.17 5.82 -8.76
CA VAL A 91 9.04 6.59 -7.52
C VAL A 91 9.77 5.89 -6.37
N ALA A 92 10.58 6.62 -5.59
CA ALA A 92 11.28 6.07 -4.42
C ALA A 92 11.49 7.12 -3.32
N ASP A 93 11.73 6.65 -2.08
CA ASP A 93 12.21 7.50 -0.98
C ASP A 93 13.71 7.79 -1.11
N SER A 94 14.49 6.80 -1.58
CA SER A 94 15.90 6.95 -1.97
C SER A 94 16.13 6.30 -3.34
N PRO A 95 16.26 7.11 -4.40
CA PRO A 95 16.64 6.64 -5.73
C PRO A 95 17.96 5.86 -5.76
N GLU A 96 18.91 6.20 -4.89
CA GLU A 96 20.23 5.56 -4.80
C GLU A 96 20.12 4.13 -4.25
N ALA A 97 19.36 3.94 -3.16
CA ALA A 97 19.08 2.61 -2.65
C ALA A 97 18.37 1.76 -3.72
N ARG A 98 17.41 2.37 -4.44
CA ARG A 98 16.70 1.69 -5.53
C ARG A 98 17.61 1.34 -6.71
N LEU A 99 18.58 2.19 -7.05
CA LEU A 99 19.60 1.89 -8.06
C LEU A 99 20.41 0.66 -7.67
N ASN A 100 20.85 0.57 -6.42
CA ASN A 100 21.63 -0.56 -5.91
C ASN A 100 20.83 -1.88 -5.97
N ASP A 101 19.57 -1.85 -5.56
CA ASP A 101 18.67 -3.02 -5.65
C ASP A 101 18.52 -3.50 -7.09
N LEU A 102 18.34 -2.57 -8.03
CA LEU A 102 18.18 -2.90 -9.45
C LEU A 102 19.49 -3.41 -10.05
N GLN A 103 20.63 -2.82 -9.67
CA GLN A 103 21.96 -3.21 -10.12
C GLN A 103 22.29 -4.66 -9.72
N ALA A 104 21.80 -5.16 -8.59
CA ALA A 104 22.00 -6.54 -8.17
C ALA A 104 21.35 -7.57 -9.13
N ALA A 105 20.32 -7.16 -9.87
CA ALA A 105 19.58 -7.99 -10.81
C ALA A 105 20.00 -7.79 -12.28
N THR A 106 21.01 -6.97 -12.56
CA THR A 106 21.50 -6.75 -13.92
C THR A 106 23.02 -6.70 -13.97
N PRO A 107 23.67 -7.39 -14.94
CA PRO A 107 25.11 -7.30 -15.12
C PRO A 107 25.56 -5.94 -15.71
N HIS A 108 24.62 -5.21 -16.31
CA HIS A 108 24.84 -3.95 -17.01
C HIS A 108 24.92 -2.77 -16.06
N LYS A 109 25.76 -1.78 -16.36
CA LYS A 109 25.94 -0.64 -15.45
C LYS A 109 24.73 0.28 -15.52
N LEU A 110 24.07 0.47 -14.38
CA LEU A 110 22.97 1.41 -14.23
C LEU A 110 23.48 2.75 -13.67
N ARG A 111 22.81 3.85 -14.06
CA ARG A 111 23.04 5.18 -13.49
C ARG A 111 21.75 5.96 -13.33
N ILE A 112 21.68 6.80 -12.29
CA ILE A 112 20.61 7.78 -12.15
C ILE A 112 20.91 8.94 -13.11
N ALA A 113 19.96 9.22 -14.01
CA ALA A 113 20.07 10.30 -14.98
C ALA A 113 19.42 11.60 -14.50
N LYS A 114 18.33 11.50 -13.74
CA LYS A 114 17.58 12.65 -13.21
C LYS A 114 16.77 12.24 -11.98
N VAL A 115 16.67 13.16 -11.03
CA VAL A 115 15.79 13.06 -9.85
C VAL A 115 14.95 14.32 -9.79
N ILE A 116 13.63 14.16 -9.64
CA ILE A 116 12.68 15.24 -9.52
C ILE A 116 12.09 15.20 -8.11
N TYR A 117 12.43 16.24 -7.34
CA TYR A 117 11.84 16.51 -6.03
C TYR A 117 10.37 16.89 -6.20
N GLN A 118 9.50 16.51 -5.25
CA GLN A 118 8.06 16.83 -5.26
C GLN A 118 7.22 16.22 -6.39
N GLY A 119 7.74 15.26 -7.16
CA GLY A 119 6.97 14.64 -8.23
C GLY A 119 5.91 13.65 -7.75
N GLY A 120 6.32 12.71 -6.89
CA GLY A 120 5.48 11.60 -6.43
C GLY A 120 4.85 10.76 -7.55
N TYR A 121 3.84 9.98 -7.18
CA TYR A 121 3.07 9.15 -8.12
C TYR A 121 2.31 9.95 -9.20
N PRO A 122 1.72 11.12 -8.92
CA PRO A 122 1.01 11.87 -9.97
C PRO A 122 1.91 12.30 -11.13
N LEU A 123 3.15 12.73 -10.85
CA LEU A 123 4.09 13.08 -11.90
C LEU A 123 4.60 11.84 -12.65
N GLU A 124 4.91 10.75 -11.95
CA GLU A 124 5.31 9.50 -12.59
C GLU A 124 4.25 8.99 -13.56
N GLN A 125 2.97 8.99 -13.16
CA GLN A 125 1.87 8.58 -14.03
C GLN A 125 1.76 9.46 -15.28
N LYS A 126 1.95 10.78 -15.12
CA LYS A 126 1.96 11.72 -16.26
C LYS A 126 3.13 11.45 -17.21
N LEU A 127 4.31 11.12 -16.70
CA LEU A 127 5.48 10.77 -17.50
C LEU A 127 5.30 9.44 -18.22
N HIS A 128 4.69 8.45 -17.56
CA HIS A 128 4.34 7.17 -18.20
C HIS A 128 3.34 7.35 -19.33
N GLN A 129 2.33 8.21 -19.14
CA GLN A 129 1.38 8.57 -20.21
C GLN A 129 2.09 9.29 -21.36
N MET A 130 2.97 10.25 -21.04
CA MET A 130 3.74 11.01 -22.03
C MET A 130 4.64 10.12 -22.89
N PHE A 131 5.27 9.10 -22.29
CA PHE A 131 6.20 8.20 -22.96
C PHE A 131 5.62 6.82 -23.27
N ALA A 132 4.29 6.66 -23.22
CA ALA A 132 3.62 5.37 -23.40
C ALA A 132 3.96 4.69 -24.74
N GLY A 133 4.19 5.48 -25.80
CA GLY A 133 4.60 4.98 -27.12
C GLY A 133 6.00 4.34 -27.15
N TYR A 134 6.80 4.51 -26.10
CA TYR A 134 8.16 3.97 -25.96
C TYR A 134 8.28 2.87 -24.92
N ALA A 135 7.16 2.39 -24.36
CA ALA A 135 7.17 1.40 -23.29
C ALA A 135 7.74 0.04 -23.75
N LEU A 136 8.73 -0.47 -23.01
CA LEU A 136 9.29 -1.81 -23.16
C LEU A 136 8.55 -2.84 -22.30
N GLY A 137 7.88 -2.38 -21.23
CA GLY A 137 7.14 -3.20 -20.28
C GLY A 137 7.38 -2.76 -18.84
N ASN A 138 6.34 -2.83 -18.01
CA ASN A 138 6.34 -2.30 -16.65
C ASN A 138 6.75 -0.81 -16.64
N GLU A 139 7.79 -0.47 -15.86
CA GLU A 139 8.30 0.89 -15.65
C GLU A 139 9.49 1.23 -16.60
N TRP A 140 9.75 0.42 -17.64
CA TRP A 140 10.87 0.60 -18.56
C TRP A 140 10.43 1.11 -19.94
N PHE A 141 11.24 2.00 -20.52
CA PHE A 141 11.01 2.67 -21.79
C PHE A 141 12.28 2.66 -22.65
N HIS A 142 12.14 2.71 -23.97
CA HIS A 142 13.25 2.95 -24.88
C HIS A 142 13.84 4.35 -24.65
N LEU A 143 15.17 4.46 -24.59
CA LEU A 143 15.87 5.74 -24.44
C LEU A 143 15.90 6.49 -25.79
N THR A 144 14.79 7.17 -26.12
CA THR A 144 14.63 7.96 -27.34
C THR A 144 15.18 9.38 -27.20
N LYS A 145 15.32 10.09 -28.33
CA LYS A 145 15.73 11.51 -28.34
C LYS A 145 14.79 12.40 -27.51
N GLU A 146 13.49 12.11 -27.51
CA GLU A 146 12.49 12.84 -26.73
C GLU A 146 12.72 12.69 -25.22
N ILE A 147 12.98 11.46 -24.75
CA ILE A 147 13.29 11.26 -23.33
C ILE A 147 14.65 11.88 -22.98
N GLN A 148 15.65 11.78 -23.88
CA GLN A 148 16.95 12.43 -23.68
C GLN A 148 16.82 13.95 -23.56
N ALA A 149 16.01 14.60 -24.41
CA ALA A 149 15.72 16.03 -24.33
C ALA A 149 15.00 16.40 -23.00
N TYR A 150 14.06 15.57 -22.57
CA TYR A 150 13.41 15.75 -21.26
C TYR A 150 14.42 15.67 -20.10
N LEU A 151 15.40 14.77 -20.20
CA LEU A 151 16.45 14.61 -19.20
C LEU A 151 17.40 15.80 -19.18
N SER A 152 17.85 16.29 -20.34
CA SER A 152 18.74 17.46 -20.46
C SER A 152 18.08 18.77 -20.01
N GLY A 153 16.74 18.81 -19.98
CA GLY A 153 16.00 20.04 -19.63
C GLY A 153 15.92 21.03 -20.79
N GLU A 154 16.32 20.60 -21.99
CA GLU A 154 16.12 21.35 -23.23
C GLU A 154 14.64 21.21 -23.59
N SER A 155 13.82 22.12 -23.08
CA SER A 155 12.47 22.30 -23.59
C SER A 155 12.58 22.59 -25.08
N SER A 156 12.03 21.72 -25.92
CA SER A 156 11.92 21.88 -27.36
C SER A 156 11.00 23.07 -27.69
N GLY A 157 11.48 24.28 -27.43
CA GLY A 157 10.93 25.52 -27.93
C GLY A 157 11.62 25.87 -29.22
N GLU A 158 11.32 25.14 -30.30
CA GLU A 158 11.46 25.59 -31.69
C GLU A 158 11.07 24.46 -32.65
N SER A 159 9.90 24.61 -33.29
CA SER A 159 9.73 24.35 -34.73
C SER A 159 8.32 24.80 -35.15
N SER A 160 8.22 26.10 -35.41
CA SER A 160 7.30 26.65 -36.41
C SER A 160 8.04 26.69 -37.73
N GLY A 161 7.61 25.91 -38.72
CA GLY A 161 8.18 25.89 -40.06
C GLY A 161 7.36 25.01 -40.98
N GLU A 162 6.49 25.65 -41.74
CA GLU A 162 5.57 25.09 -42.72
C GLU A 162 6.27 24.15 -43.73
N SER A 163 5.67 22.99 -43.99
CA SER A 163 5.74 22.37 -45.32
C SER A 163 4.43 21.66 -45.60
N SER A 164 3.67 22.30 -46.49
CA SER A 164 2.56 21.74 -47.24
C SER A 164 2.98 20.44 -47.94
N GLY A 165 2.07 19.46 -47.95
CA GLY A 165 2.26 18.16 -48.59
C GLY A 165 1.13 17.21 -48.21
N GLU A 166 0.00 17.34 -48.89
CA GLU A 166 -1.10 16.36 -48.89
C GLU A 166 -0.59 14.93 -49.05
N GLN A 167 -1.08 14.00 -48.24
CA GLN A 167 -1.71 12.75 -48.69
C GLN A 167 -2.09 11.83 -47.51
N GLY A 168 -3.31 11.27 -47.57
CA GLY A 168 -3.56 9.92 -47.08
C GLY A 168 -4.34 9.78 -45.78
N LEU A 169 -5.66 9.88 -45.88
CA LEU A 169 -6.66 9.36 -44.94
C LEU A 169 -6.28 8.02 -44.27
N LYS A 170 -6.41 7.95 -42.94
CA LYS A 170 -7.04 6.81 -42.24
C LYS A 170 -7.68 7.29 -40.93
N ARG A 171 -8.97 7.58 -41.00
CA ARG A 171 -9.83 7.82 -39.83
C ARG A 171 -10.05 6.49 -39.13
N PHE A 172 -9.54 6.34 -37.91
CA PHE A 172 -10.08 5.38 -36.96
C PHE A 172 -11.06 6.13 -36.04
N LEU A 173 -12.34 5.86 -36.26
CA LEU A 173 -13.45 6.18 -35.39
C LEU A 173 -13.44 5.20 -34.22
N THR A 174 -13.23 5.69 -33.01
CA THR A 174 -13.75 5.03 -31.80
C THR A 174 -14.34 6.05 -30.84
N THR A 175 -15.52 5.68 -30.40
CA THR A 175 -16.57 6.36 -29.64
C THR A 175 -16.11 6.89 -28.28
N PRO A 176 -16.60 8.05 -27.80
CA PRO A 176 -16.50 8.42 -26.39
C PRO A 176 -17.57 7.67 -25.59
N LYS A 177 -17.18 6.98 -24.53
CA LYS A 177 -18.11 6.47 -23.52
C LYS A 177 -18.12 7.47 -22.35
N GLU A 178 -19.19 8.25 -22.27
CA GLU A 178 -19.55 9.03 -21.08
C GLU A 178 -19.60 8.11 -19.86
N ILE A 179 -18.94 8.52 -18.78
CA ILE A 179 -19.24 8.02 -17.44
C ILE A 179 -19.65 9.24 -16.63
N GLU A 180 -20.96 9.42 -16.54
CA GLU A 180 -21.60 10.31 -15.57
C GLU A 180 -21.22 9.85 -14.15
N ARG A 181 -20.67 10.77 -13.36
CA ARG A 181 -20.52 10.59 -11.91
C ARG A 181 -21.69 11.30 -11.23
N GLU A 182 -22.74 10.55 -10.95
CA GLU A 182 -23.78 11.01 -10.02
C GLU A 182 -23.23 11.05 -8.59
N ARG A 183 -23.27 12.26 -8.01
CA ARG A 183 -23.06 12.50 -6.58
C ARG A 183 -24.34 12.18 -5.81
N GLY A 184 -24.43 10.97 -5.27
CA GLY A 184 -25.45 10.59 -4.29
C GLY A 184 -25.01 10.94 -2.85
N LYS A 185 -25.61 11.99 -2.28
CA LYS A 185 -25.64 12.23 -0.82
C LYS A 185 -26.67 11.30 -0.17
N GLY A 186 -26.27 10.50 0.81
CA GLY A 186 -27.20 9.80 1.74
C GLY A 186 -26.49 9.52 3.05
N ARG A 187 -26.65 10.38 4.06
CA ARG A 187 -27.55 10.20 5.21
C ARG A 187 -27.41 8.82 5.87
N GLY A 188 -26.79 8.84 7.05
CA GLY A 188 -26.73 7.69 7.95
C GLY A 188 -28.12 7.15 8.32
N LYS A 189 -28.17 5.84 8.49
CA LYS A 189 -29.22 5.10 9.18
C LYS A 189 -28.58 3.95 9.94
N GLY A 190 -29.19 3.68 11.08
CA GLY A 190 -28.59 3.00 12.21
C GLY A 190 -28.36 1.51 12.01
N ARG A 191 -27.56 0.99 12.94
CA ARG A 191 -27.36 -0.42 13.22
C ARG A 191 -28.72 -1.09 13.48
N GLY A 192 -29.26 -1.76 12.46
CA GLY A 192 -30.35 -2.71 12.61
C GLY A 192 -29.77 -4.12 12.67
N ARG A 193 -29.88 -4.77 13.84
CA ARG A 193 -29.80 -6.23 13.93
C ARG A 193 -30.95 -6.80 13.10
N GLY A 194 -30.64 -7.25 11.88
CA GLY A 194 -31.58 -7.89 10.97
C GLY A 194 -31.61 -9.39 11.20
N ASN A 195 -32.81 -9.94 11.11
CA ASN A 195 -33.19 -11.29 11.52
C ASN A 195 -32.48 -12.41 10.78
N SER A 196 -32.20 -13.48 11.54
CA SER A 196 -31.98 -14.82 11.04
C SER A 196 -33.19 -15.25 10.19
N PRO A 197 -33.01 -15.72 8.94
CA PRO A 197 -34.13 -16.16 8.12
C PRO A 197 -34.73 -17.44 8.69
N GLU A 198 -36.04 -17.42 8.87
CA GLU A 198 -36.84 -18.60 9.20
C GLU A 198 -36.80 -19.62 8.05
N SER A 199 -36.80 -20.88 8.47
CA SER A 199 -36.74 -22.09 7.66
C SER A 199 -37.83 -22.16 6.58
N SER A 200 -37.47 -21.82 5.34
CA SER A 200 -38.12 -22.42 4.18
C SER A 200 -37.54 -23.81 3.99
N GLY A 201 -38.40 -24.82 3.86
CA GLY A 201 -38.05 -26.23 3.74
C GLY A 201 -37.45 -26.59 2.37
N GLU A 202 -36.52 -25.79 1.85
CA GLU A 202 -35.69 -26.16 0.71
C GLU A 202 -34.52 -27.02 1.22
N LYS A 203 -34.31 -28.17 0.58
CA LYS A 203 -33.22 -29.09 0.93
C LYS A 203 -31.90 -28.31 0.88
N PRO A 204 -31.05 -28.37 1.92
CA PRO A 204 -29.80 -27.63 1.95
C PRO A 204 -28.97 -28.01 0.71
N SER A 205 -28.51 -27.00 -0.03
CA SER A 205 -27.55 -27.20 -1.11
C SER A 205 -26.37 -28.02 -0.57
N PRO A 206 -25.86 -28.99 -1.35
CA PRO A 206 -24.78 -29.87 -0.86
C PRO A 206 -23.60 -29.04 -0.40
N SER A 207 -23.13 -29.28 0.82
CA SER A 207 -21.94 -28.65 1.37
C SER A 207 -20.75 -28.99 0.47
N LEU A 208 -19.99 -27.96 0.08
CA LEU A 208 -18.84 -28.15 -0.80
C LEU A 208 -17.77 -28.98 -0.07
N THR A 209 -17.20 -29.97 -0.76
CA THR A 209 -16.01 -30.68 -0.27
C THR A 209 -14.83 -29.70 -0.18
N SER A 210 -13.85 -30.00 0.67
CA SER A 210 -12.69 -29.12 0.90
C SER A 210 -11.95 -28.73 -0.38
N SER A 211 -11.82 -29.67 -1.32
CA SER A 211 -11.23 -29.41 -2.64
C SER A 211 -12.08 -28.47 -3.49
N SER A 212 -13.41 -28.65 -3.49
CA SER A 212 -14.33 -27.78 -4.23
C SER A 212 -14.40 -26.37 -3.65
N LEU A 213 -14.27 -26.24 -2.33
CA LEU A 213 -14.28 -24.94 -1.65
C LEU A 213 -13.01 -24.14 -1.95
N PHE A 214 -11.86 -24.81 -1.98
CA PHE A 214 -10.59 -24.16 -2.33
C PHE A 214 -10.60 -23.58 -3.75
N GLU A 215 -11.09 -24.34 -4.75
CA GLU A 215 -11.20 -23.82 -6.11
C GLU A 215 -12.22 -22.67 -6.19
N SER A 216 -13.35 -22.74 -5.47
CA SER A 216 -14.30 -21.63 -5.38
C SER A 216 -13.68 -20.34 -4.81
N LEU A 217 -12.89 -20.46 -3.74
CA LEU A 217 -12.14 -19.34 -3.14
C LEU A 217 -11.13 -18.73 -4.13
N LYS A 218 -10.41 -19.58 -4.86
CA LYS A 218 -9.40 -19.20 -5.84
C LYS A 218 -10.00 -18.54 -7.08
N ASP A 219 -11.15 -18.99 -7.54
CA ASP A 219 -11.87 -18.42 -8.69
C ASP A 219 -12.58 -17.11 -8.35
N THR A 220 -13.04 -16.95 -7.11
CA THR A 220 -13.74 -15.74 -6.64
C THR A 220 -12.77 -14.59 -6.39
N PHE A 221 -11.56 -14.90 -5.89
CA PHE A 221 -10.55 -13.89 -5.57
C PHE A 221 -10.24 -12.89 -6.71
N PRO A 222 -9.91 -13.31 -7.95
CA PRO A 222 -9.61 -12.37 -9.03
C PRO A 222 -10.85 -11.60 -9.49
N LYS A 223 -12.04 -12.22 -9.42
CA LYS A 223 -13.31 -11.55 -9.76
C LYS A 223 -13.62 -10.41 -8.79
N ALA A 224 -13.37 -10.63 -7.49
CA ALA A 224 -13.64 -9.65 -6.45
C ALA A 224 -12.56 -8.56 -6.38
N PHE A 225 -11.27 -8.94 -6.42
CA PHE A 225 -10.16 -8.01 -6.15
C PHE A 225 -9.46 -7.47 -7.41
N GLY A 226 -9.86 -7.91 -8.61
CA GLY A 226 -9.29 -7.44 -9.87
C GLY A 226 -7.82 -7.82 -10.09
N LYS A 227 -7.29 -8.78 -9.32
CA LYS A 227 -5.92 -9.28 -9.44
C LYS A 227 -5.81 -10.76 -9.11
N ASN A 228 -4.86 -11.45 -9.73
CA ASN A 228 -4.56 -12.83 -9.40
C ASN A 228 -3.89 -12.94 -8.01
N PRO A 229 -4.19 -13.98 -7.23
CA PRO A 229 -3.55 -14.18 -5.92
C PRO A 229 -2.07 -14.56 -6.09
N ASP A 230 -1.20 -14.00 -5.25
CA ASP A 230 0.20 -14.41 -5.17
C ASP A 230 0.37 -15.77 -4.45
N SER A 231 1.59 -16.33 -4.46
CA SER A 231 1.85 -17.65 -3.83
C SER A 231 1.51 -17.70 -2.33
N ARG A 232 1.66 -16.58 -1.61
CA ARG A 232 1.33 -16.49 -0.19
C ARG A 232 -0.18 -16.47 0.01
N GLN A 233 -0.90 -15.72 -0.82
CA GLN A 233 -2.36 -15.65 -0.81
C GLN A 233 -2.98 -16.99 -1.20
N ILE A 234 -2.41 -17.71 -2.16
CA ILE A 234 -2.83 -19.08 -2.52
C ILE A 234 -2.71 -20.02 -1.32
N ALA A 235 -1.60 -19.96 -0.56
CA ALA A 235 -1.45 -20.74 0.66
C ALA A 235 -2.52 -20.37 1.72
N GLN A 236 -2.76 -19.07 1.92
CA GLN A 236 -3.80 -18.60 2.85
C GLN A 236 -5.22 -19.06 2.45
N LEU A 237 -5.57 -19.03 1.16
CA LEU A 237 -6.86 -19.52 0.67
C LEU A 237 -7.01 -21.03 0.87
N ARG A 238 -5.92 -21.80 0.73
CA ARG A 238 -5.92 -23.24 1.00
C ARG A 238 -6.17 -23.54 2.48
N ASP A 239 -5.50 -22.82 3.36
CA ASP A 239 -5.66 -22.99 4.81
C ASP A 239 -7.08 -22.56 5.25
N LEU A 240 -7.59 -21.46 4.69
CA LEU A 240 -8.96 -21.01 4.91
C LEU A 240 -9.99 -22.06 4.45
N GLY A 241 -9.79 -22.65 3.26
CA GLY A 241 -10.67 -23.71 2.77
C GLY A 241 -10.73 -24.92 3.71
N LYS A 242 -9.58 -25.32 4.29
CA LYS A 242 -9.53 -26.40 5.29
C LYS A 242 -10.29 -26.03 6.56
N GLU A 243 -10.06 -24.81 7.07
CA GLU A 243 -10.70 -24.34 8.30
C GLU A 243 -12.23 -24.25 8.15
N ILE A 244 -12.72 -23.65 7.07
CA ILE A 244 -14.15 -23.60 6.76
C ILE A 244 -14.72 -25.02 6.61
N SER A 245 -14.00 -25.93 5.95
CA SER A 245 -14.44 -27.32 5.83
C SER A 245 -14.57 -28.00 7.20
N SER A 246 -13.65 -27.71 8.14
CA SER A 246 -13.73 -28.20 9.52
C SER A 246 -14.86 -27.56 10.33
N ALA A 247 -15.24 -26.32 9.98
CA ALA A 247 -16.33 -25.56 10.61
C ALA A 247 -17.75 -25.95 10.13
N GLY A 248 -17.89 -26.97 9.28
CA GLY A 248 -19.18 -27.38 8.70
C GLY A 248 -19.39 -26.93 7.25
N GLY A 249 -18.41 -26.26 6.65
CA GLY A 249 -18.44 -25.79 5.26
C GLY A 249 -19.04 -24.38 5.13
N ALA A 250 -18.89 -23.81 3.93
CA ALA A 250 -19.58 -22.59 3.52
C ALA A 250 -20.14 -22.80 2.10
N THR A 251 -21.25 -22.14 1.80
CA THR A 251 -21.80 -22.12 0.44
C THR A 251 -20.94 -21.23 -0.46
N ALA A 252 -21.00 -21.45 -1.78
CA ALA A 252 -20.32 -20.58 -2.74
C ALA A 252 -20.83 -19.12 -2.66
N GLU A 253 -22.10 -18.93 -2.31
CA GLU A 253 -22.71 -17.61 -2.10
C GLU A 253 -22.09 -16.89 -0.89
N GLN A 254 -21.97 -17.58 0.25
CA GLN A 254 -21.31 -17.02 1.43
C GLN A 254 -19.85 -16.62 1.15
N VAL A 255 -19.12 -17.44 0.39
CA VAL A 255 -17.75 -17.08 -0.04
C VAL A 255 -17.76 -15.81 -0.87
N HIS A 256 -18.61 -15.74 -1.89
CA HIS A 256 -18.74 -14.56 -2.75
C HIS A 256 -19.10 -13.30 -1.96
N ASP A 257 -20.08 -13.39 -1.07
CA ASP A 257 -20.55 -12.25 -0.28
C ASP A 257 -19.50 -11.78 0.73
N ALA A 258 -18.70 -12.68 1.30
CA ALA A 258 -17.59 -12.28 2.17
C ALA A 258 -16.49 -11.51 1.41
N PHE A 259 -16.21 -11.90 0.16
CA PHE A 259 -15.31 -11.13 -0.70
C PHE A 259 -15.89 -9.77 -1.07
N LYS A 260 -17.19 -9.71 -1.36
CA LYS A 260 -17.90 -8.46 -1.66
C LYS A 260 -17.88 -7.48 -0.48
N GLU A 261 -18.20 -7.96 0.73
CA GLU A 261 -18.11 -7.15 1.95
C GLU A 261 -16.68 -6.64 2.19
N ALA A 262 -15.67 -7.48 1.94
CA ALA A 262 -14.27 -7.05 2.02
C ALA A 262 -13.95 -5.92 1.01
N CYS A 263 -14.51 -5.96 -0.20
CA CYS A 263 -14.38 -4.89 -1.19
C CYS A 263 -15.08 -3.60 -0.75
N ASP A 264 -16.32 -3.70 -0.24
CA ASP A 264 -17.12 -2.55 0.20
C ASP A 264 -16.42 -1.81 1.36
N GLN A 265 -15.67 -2.54 2.20
CA GLN A 265 -14.85 -1.98 3.28
C GLN A 265 -13.45 -1.53 2.84
N ASN A 266 -13.12 -1.62 1.55
CA ASN A 266 -11.80 -1.33 0.98
C ASN A 266 -10.66 -2.16 1.64
N LYS A 267 -10.94 -3.43 1.95
CA LYS A 267 -10.04 -4.39 2.62
C LYS A 267 -9.71 -5.59 1.73
N PHE A 268 -8.78 -5.42 0.79
CA PHE A 268 -8.36 -6.49 -0.14
C PHE A 268 -7.38 -7.51 0.47
N SER A 269 -7.77 -8.22 1.54
CA SER A 269 -6.92 -9.23 2.19
C SER A 269 -7.65 -10.52 2.52
N VAL A 270 -7.01 -11.67 2.27
CA VAL A 270 -7.53 -13.00 2.61
C VAL A 270 -7.81 -13.12 4.11
N ARG A 271 -6.98 -12.47 4.96
CA ARG A 271 -7.17 -12.47 6.42
C ARG A 271 -8.48 -11.79 6.84
N TYR A 272 -8.91 -10.75 6.13
CA TYR A 272 -10.17 -10.06 6.42
C TYR A 272 -11.38 -10.89 5.96
N VAL A 273 -11.31 -11.47 4.76
CA VAL A 273 -12.33 -12.41 4.25
C VAL A 273 -12.50 -13.60 5.19
N ARG A 274 -11.38 -14.16 5.69
CA ARG A 274 -11.38 -15.21 6.72
C ARG A 274 -12.15 -14.80 7.97
N ALA A 275 -11.93 -13.58 8.47
CA ALA A 275 -12.60 -13.10 9.68
C ALA A 275 -14.12 -12.99 9.47
N ILE A 276 -14.57 -12.50 8.32
CA ILE A 276 -16.00 -12.42 7.96
C ILE A 276 -16.62 -13.82 7.91
N LEU A 277 -15.99 -14.76 7.23
CA LEU A 277 -16.52 -16.11 7.06
C LEU A 277 -16.62 -16.86 8.39
N LEU A 278 -15.61 -16.76 9.27
CA LEU A 278 -15.66 -17.39 10.58
C LEU A 278 -16.76 -16.78 11.47
N ASP A 279 -16.92 -15.46 11.45
CA ASP A 279 -18.00 -14.77 12.17
C ASP A 279 -19.39 -15.23 11.69
N TRP A 280 -19.59 -15.36 10.37
CA TRP A 280 -20.86 -15.86 9.80
C TRP A 280 -21.14 -17.32 10.12
N LEU A 281 -20.10 -18.14 10.27
CA LEU A 281 -20.20 -19.54 10.65
C LEU A 281 -20.28 -19.75 12.17
N GLY A 282 -20.08 -18.70 12.97
CA GLY A 282 -20.12 -18.75 14.43
C GLY A 282 -18.93 -19.50 15.05
N VAL A 283 -17.74 -19.41 14.42
CA VAL A 283 -16.49 -20.06 14.87
C VAL A 283 -15.49 -19.06 15.42
#